data_AF-A0A7C9QWF1-F1
#
_entry.id   AF-A0A7C9QWF1-F1
#
_cell.length_a   1.000
_cell.length_b   1.000
_cell.length_c   1.000
_cell.angle_alpha   90.00
_cell.angle_beta   90.00
_cell.angle_gamma   90.00
#
_symmetry.space_group_name_H-M   'P 1'
#
loop_
_entity.id
_entity.type
_entity.pdbx_description
1 polymer ?
#
loop_
_entity_poly.entity_id
_entity_poly.type
_entity_poly.pdbx_seq_one_letter_code
_entity_poly.pdbx_strand_id
1 'polypeptide(L)'
;MASTVRLMPCHDPHWREKLERLQRRHTELLARDGLLTIDEQREVMGLRAAMDQALNSRFRTTVEYRDFYFDRARQLLDDEGIDMDLPEVAPDATVEEIDRVLGLVWAAVEVTNSETF
;
A
#
# COMPACT_ATOMS: atom_id res chain seq x y z
N MET A 1 14.41 -27.92 -0.33
CA MET A 1 14.76 -26.93 -1.37
C MET A 1 14.87 -25.58 -0.68
N ALA A 2 15.99 -24.87 -0.79
CA ALA A 2 16.15 -23.57 -0.16
C ALA A 2 15.26 -22.57 -0.92
N SER A 3 14.22 -22.04 -0.25
CA SER A 3 13.44 -20.92 -0.77
C SER A 3 14.37 -19.71 -0.85
N THR A 4 14.63 -19.21 -2.06
CA THR A 4 15.44 -18.01 -2.27
C THR A 4 14.63 -16.80 -1.82
N VAL A 5 14.82 -16.39 -0.57
CA VAL A 5 14.14 -15.21 -0.03
C VAL A 5 14.74 -13.95 -0.65
N ARG A 6 13.93 -13.18 -1.37
CA ARG A 6 14.33 -11.91 -1.97
C ARG A 6 14.14 -10.76 -0.97
N LEU A 7 15.18 -9.94 -0.79
CA LEU A 7 15.13 -8.76 0.07
C LEU A 7 14.34 -7.64 -0.59
N MET A 8 13.63 -6.86 0.24
CA MET A 8 12.90 -5.68 -0.23
C MET A 8 13.91 -4.56 -0.56
N PRO A 9 13.91 -3.99 -1.78
CA PRO A 9 14.91 -3.01 -2.20
C PRO A 9 14.83 -1.69 -1.42
N CYS A 10 13.68 -1.38 -0.83
CA CYS A 10 13.40 -0.14 -0.12
C CYS A 10 13.30 -0.32 1.40
N HIS A 11 13.77 -1.43 1.97
CA HIS A 11 13.73 -1.64 3.41
C HIS A 11 14.47 -0.52 4.16
N ASP A 12 13.81 0.09 5.14
CA ASP A 12 14.36 1.16 5.98
C ASP A 12 14.12 0.79 7.46
N PRO A 13 15.16 0.53 8.28
CA PRO A 13 14.98 0.22 9.69
C PRO A 13 14.42 1.38 10.51
N HIS A 14 14.52 2.62 10.01
CA HIS A 14 14.00 3.84 10.65
C HIS A 14 12.63 4.25 10.10
N TRP A 15 11.93 3.34 9.41
CA TRP A 15 10.63 3.60 8.80
C TRP A 15 9.59 4.16 9.78
N ARG A 16 9.61 3.69 11.05
CA ARG A 16 8.67 4.14 12.09
C ARG A 16 8.85 5.61 12.41
N GLU A 17 10.07 6.03 12.69
CA GLU A 17 10.39 7.44 12.98
C GLU A 17 10.04 8.35 11.80
N LYS A 18 10.31 7.86 10.58
CA LYS A 18 9.96 8.57 9.34
C LYS A 18 8.44 8.71 9.19
N LEU A 19 7.69 7.63 9.42
CA LEU A 19 6.22 7.63 9.37
C LEU A 19 5.62 8.55 10.42
N GLU A 20 6.08 8.49 11.68
CA GLU A 20 5.61 9.36 12.76
C GLU A 20 5.83 10.84 12.46
N ARG A 21 7.00 11.19 11.89
CA ARG A 21 7.29 12.56 11.46
C ARG A 21 6.36 13.02 10.35
N LEU A 22 6.11 12.16 9.35
CA LEU A 22 5.21 12.48 8.23
C LEU A 22 3.75 12.62 8.70
N GLN A 23 3.28 11.72 9.56
CA GLN A 23 1.95 11.78 10.17
C GLN A 23 1.76 13.05 10.98
N ARG A 24 2.75 13.42 11.81
CA ARG A 24 2.72 14.67 12.57
C ARG A 24 2.54 15.88 11.66
N ARG A 25 3.33 15.97 10.58
CA ARG A 25 3.23 17.06 9.61
C ARG A 25 1.87 17.09 8.90
N HIS A 26 1.36 15.92 8.51
CA HIS A 26 0.04 15.81 7.89
C HIS A 26 -1.07 16.27 8.85
N THR A 27 -1.03 15.86 10.12
CA THR A 27 -1.98 16.31 11.15
C THR A 27 -1.86 17.81 11.42
N GLU A 28 -0.64 18.36 11.49
CA GLU A 28 -0.43 19.81 11.66
C GLU A 28 -1.05 20.63 10.53
N LEU A 29 -0.93 20.18 9.29
CA LEU A 29 -1.55 20.85 8.14
C LEU A 29 -3.08 20.76 8.19
N LEU A 30 -3.64 19.60 8.53
CA LEU A 30 -5.09 19.42 8.61
C LEU A 30 -5.74 20.09 9.82
N ALA A 31 -4.97 20.34 10.89
CA ALA A 31 -5.44 21.05 12.08
C ALA A 31 -5.43 22.58 11.92
N ARG A 32 -4.94 23.11 10.80
CA ARG A 32 -4.99 24.55 10.53
C ARG A 32 -6.42 24.99 10.25
N ASP A 33 -6.85 26.04 10.96
CA ASP A 33 -8.12 26.69 10.68
C ASP A 33 -8.06 27.45 9.35
N GLY A 34 -9.01 27.15 8.46
CA GLY A 34 -9.16 27.79 7.15
C GLY A 34 -9.01 26.82 5.97
N LEU A 35 -9.15 27.35 4.76
CA LEU A 35 -8.93 26.57 3.54
C LEU A 35 -7.43 26.45 3.28
N LEU A 36 -6.96 25.22 3.04
CA LEU A 36 -5.60 24.95 2.61
C LEU A 36 -5.30 25.69 1.31
N THR A 37 -4.14 26.36 1.26
CA THR A 37 -3.59 26.92 0.02
C THR A 37 -3.28 25.81 -0.98
N ILE A 38 -3.12 26.16 -2.26
CA ILE A 38 -2.77 25.20 -3.32
C ILE A 38 -1.47 24.45 -2.99
N ASP A 39 -0.48 25.15 -2.42
CA ASP A 39 0.80 24.54 -2.06
C ASP A 39 0.67 23.60 -0.86
N GLU A 40 -0.16 23.94 0.13
CA GLU A 40 -0.46 23.05 1.26
C GLU A 40 -1.28 21.83 0.82
N GLN A 41 -2.19 21.97 -0.14
CA GLN A 41 -2.91 20.82 -0.72
C GLN A 41 -1.95 19.87 -1.43
N ARG A 42 -1.01 20.42 -2.22
CA ARG A 42 0.07 19.62 -2.83
C ARG A 42 0.95 18.96 -1.78
N GLU A 43 1.27 19.67 -0.70
CA GLU A 43 2.04 19.11 0.42
C GLU A 43 1.29 17.95 1.07
N VAL A 44 0.00 18.09 1.36
CA VAL A 44 -0.84 17.02 1.91
C VAL A 44 -0.86 15.80 1.00
N MET A 45 -1.01 15.98 -0.32
CA MET A 45 -0.94 14.86 -1.28
C MET A 45 0.44 14.20 -1.28
N GLY A 46 1.51 15.00 -1.26
CA GLY A 46 2.89 14.49 -1.18
C GLY A 46 3.18 13.74 0.11
N LEU A 47 2.63 14.20 1.24
CA LEU A 47 2.76 13.55 2.54
C LEU A 47 2.07 12.18 2.55
N ARG A 48 0.90 12.04 1.91
CA ARG A 48 0.23 10.74 1.78
C ARG A 48 1.10 9.73 1.04
N ALA A 49 1.60 10.09 -0.14
CA ALA A 49 2.50 9.23 -0.90
C ALA A 49 3.78 8.88 -0.12
N ALA A 50 4.35 9.85 0.62
CA ALA A 50 5.53 9.61 1.44
C ALA A 50 5.24 8.70 2.65
N MET A 51 4.05 8.81 3.26
CA MET A 51 3.61 7.93 4.35
C MET A 51 3.45 6.49 3.85
N ASP A 52 2.85 6.29 2.68
CA ASP A 52 2.70 4.96 2.07
C ASP A 52 4.06 4.34 1.75
N GLN A 53 4.99 5.15 1.20
CA GLN A 53 6.35 4.69 0.96
C GLN A 53 7.07 4.29 2.26
N ALA A 54 6.94 5.09 3.33
CA ALA A 54 7.52 4.77 4.63
C ALA A 54 6.85 3.54 5.27
N LEU A 55 5.56 3.33 5.03
CA LEU A 55 4.88 2.13 5.49
C LEU A 55 5.42 0.89 4.76
N ASN A 56 5.66 0.98 3.46
CA ASN A 56 6.19 -0.13 2.65
C ASN A 56 7.67 -0.43 2.91
N SER A 57 8.45 0.54 3.38
CA SER A 57 9.84 0.28 3.78
C SER A 57 9.96 -0.57 5.05
N ARG A 58 8.85 -0.87 5.75
CA ARG A 58 8.86 -1.78 6.91
C ARG A 58 9.20 -3.22 6.54
N PHE A 59 8.86 -3.65 5.32
CA PHE A 59 9.03 -5.02 4.90
C PHE A 59 10.49 -5.31 4.62
N ARG A 60 11.00 -6.41 5.15
CA ARG A 60 12.39 -6.81 4.93
C ARG A 60 12.53 -7.67 3.68
N THR A 61 11.47 -8.39 3.31
CA THR A 61 11.46 -9.35 2.20
C THR A 61 10.23 -9.16 1.30
N THR A 62 10.32 -9.60 0.05
CA THR A 62 9.17 -9.55 -0.87
C THR A 62 8.07 -10.54 -0.47
N VAL A 63 8.41 -11.63 0.23
CA VAL A 63 7.44 -12.56 0.81
C VAL A 63 6.57 -11.87 1.86
N GLU A 64 7.17 -11.15 2.81
CA GLU A 64 6.43 -10.40 3.83
C GLU A 64 5.51 -9.35 3.20
N TYR A 65 5.98 -8.66 2.15
CA TYR A 65 5.20 -7.71 1.38
C TYR A 65 4.00 -8.40 0.69
N ARG A 66 4.25 -9.49 -0.03
CA ARG A 66 3.23 -10.29 -0.72
C ARG A 66 2.14 -10.73 0.24
N ASP A 67 2.52 -11.43 1.32
CA ASP A 67 1.57 -12.05 2.24
C ASP A 67 0.68 -11.00 2.89
N PHE A 68 1.25 -9.88 3.34
CA PHE A 68 0.48 -8.79 3.92
C PHE A 68 -0.55 -8.21 2.94
N TYR A 69 -0.14 -7.93 1.70
CA TYR A 69 -1.03 -7.31 0.72
C TYR A 69 -2.05 -8.29 0.14
N PHE A 70 -1.71 -9.57 0.05
CA PHE A 70 -2.65 -10.61 -0.38
C PHE A 70 -3.73 -10.85 0.67
N ASP A 71 -3.39 -10.86 1.95
CA ASP A 71 -4.40 -10.96 3.01
C ASP A 71 -5.35 -9.76 3.02
N ARG A 72 -4.82 -8.55 2.79
CA ARG A 72 -5.65 -7.35 2.61
C ARG A 72 -6.52 -7.40 1.37
N ALA A 73 -5.99 -7.89 0.26
CA ALA A 73 -6.74 -8.06 -0.98
C ALA A 73 -7.90 -9.04 -0.79
N ARG A 74 -7.68 -10.17 -0.12
CA ARG A 74 -8.75 -11.13 0.22
C ARG A 74 -9.82 -10.48 1.07
N GLN A 75 -9.43 -9.80 2.15
CA GLN A 75 -10.38 -9.12 3.02
C GLN A 75 -11.22 -8.08 2.26
N LEU A 76 -10.60 -7.32 1.35
CA LEU A 76 -11.33 -6.37 0.52
C LEU A 76 -12.33 -7.06 -0.42
N LEU A 77 -11.92 -8.13 -1.10
CA LEU A 77 -12.82 -8.89 -1.98
C LEU A 77 -14.01 -9.46 -1.18
N ASP A 78 -13.75 -9.98 0.02
CA ASP A 78 -14.79 -10.48 0.93
C ASP A 78 -15.75 -9.36 1.36
N ASP A 79 -15.21 -8.19 1.72
CA ASP A 79 -16.00 -7.02 2.15
C ASP A 79 -16.90 -6.48 1.01
N GLU A 80 -16.41 -6.54 -0.24
CA GLU A 80 -17.14 -6.13 -1.45
C GLU A 80 -18.02 -7.26 -2.03
N GLY A 81 -17.97 -8.47 -1.46
CA GLY A 81 -18.73 -9.63 -1.94
C GLY A 81 -18.29 -10.15 -3.31
N ILE A 82 -17.04 -9.93 -3.70
CA ILE A 82 -16.47 -10.31 -5.00
C ILE A 82 -15.84 -11.70 -4.90
N ASP A 83 -16.42 -12.67 -5.60
CA ASP A 83 -15.87 -14.03 -5.72
C ASP A 83 -14.75 -14.06 -6.78
N MET A 84 -13.52 -13.74 -6.35
CA MET A 84 -12.32 -13.76 -7.19
C MET A 84 -11.18 -14.49 -6.51
N ASP A 85 -10.69 -15.55 -7.16
CA ASP A 85 -9.47 -16.24 -6.74
C ASP A 85 -8.22 -15.39 -7.01
N LEU A 86 -7.37 -15.24 -6.00
CA LEU A 86 -6.06 -14.61 -6.17
C LEU A 86 -5.07 -15.59 -6.83
N PRO A 87 -4.41 -15.20 -7.94
CA PRO A 87 -3.35 -15.99 -8.56
C PRO A 87 -2.23 -16.33 -7.56
N GLU A 88 -1.72 -17.56 -7.62
CA GLU A 88 -0.54 -17.93 -6.85
C GLU A 88 0.70 -17.16 -7.32
N VAL A 89 1.41 -16.54 -6.38
CA VAL A 89 2.66 -15.82 -6.64
C VAL A 89 3.81 -16.51 -5.92
N ALA A 90 4.89 -16.78 -6.64
CA ALA A 90 6.05 -17.48 -6.10
C ALA A 90 6.69 -16.73 -4.91
N PRO A 91 7.29 -17.43 -3.93
CA PRO A 91 7.96 -16.78 -2.80
C PRO A 91 9.13 -15.87 -3.18
N ASP A 92 9.76 -16.09 -4.32
CA ASP A 92 10.90 -15.31 -4.82
C ASP A 92 10.49 -14.23 -5.85
N ALA A 93 9.18 -14.03 -6.03
CA ALA A 93 8.62 -13.04 -6.94
C ALA A 93 9.13 -11.62 -6.63
N THR A 94 9.21 -10.81 -7.67
CA THR A 94 9.57 -9.39 -7.54
C THR A 94 8.38 -8.56 -7.07
N VAL A 95 8.65 -7.34 -6.59
CA VAL A 95 7.59 -6.41 -6.18
C VAL A 95 6.66 -6.11 -7.34
N GLU A 96 7.20 -5.94 -8.55
CA GLU A 96 6.42 -5.66 -9.76
C GLU A 96 5.48 -6.80 -10.15
N GLU A 97 5.88 -8.05 -9.90
CA GLU A 97 5.03 -9.22 -10.14
C GLU A 97 3.89 -9.29 -9.12
N ILE A 98 4.19 -9.01 -7.85
CA ILE A 98 3.20 -8.95 -6.77
C ILE A 98 2.19 -7.82 -7.04
N ASP A 99 2.68 -6.62 -7.35
CA ASP A 99 1.86 -5.44 -7.61
C ASP A 99 0.98 -5.60 -8.85
N ARG A 100 1.44 -6.34 -9.87
CA ARG A 100 0.62 -6.67 -11.04
C ARG A 100 -0.63 -7.46 -10.65
N VAL A 101 -0.49 -8.44 -9.75
CA VAL A 101 -1.63 -9.24 -9.27
C VAL A 101 -2.56 -8.39 -8.41
N LEU A 102 -2.01 -7.57 -7.52
CA LEU A 102 -2.81 -6.64 -6.71
C LEU A 102 -3.57 -5.63 -7.59
N GLY A 103 -3.00 -5.20 -8.71
CA GLY A 103 -3.66 -4.36 -9.70
C GLY A 103 -4.94 -4.98 -10.27
N LEU A 104 -4.99 -6.30 -10.44
CA LEU A 104 -6.20 -7.00 -10.89
C LEU A 104 -7.32 -6.94 -9.84
N VAL A 105 -6.96 -7.06 -8.56
CA VAL A 105 -7.90 -6.93 -7.44
C VAL A 105 -8.52 -5.54 -7.42
N TRP A 106 -7.69 -4.50 -7.53
CA TRP A 106 -8.18 -3.12 -7.56
C TRP A 106 -9.11 -2.86 -8.74
N ALA A 107 -8.77 -3.38 -9.93
CA ALA A 107 -9.63 -3.26 -11.10
C ALA A 107 -10.97 -3.98 -10.92
N ALA A 108 -10.98 -5.17 -10.32
CA ALA A 108 -12.22 -5.90 -10.03
C ALA A 108 -13.13 -5.12 -9.08
N VAL A 109 -12.56 -4.59 -7.99
CA VAL A 109 -13.28 -3.75 -7.01
C VAL A 109 -13.81 -2.47 -7.64
N GLU A 110 -13.04 -1.83 -8.53
CA GLU A 110 -13.49 -0.63 -9.25
C GLU A 110 -14.67 -0.93 -10.17
N VAL A 111 -14.64 -2.05 -10.91
CA VAL A 111 -15.74 -2.48 -11.77
C VAL A 111 -17.00 -2.75 -10.95
N THR A 112 -16.91 -3.54 -9.88
CA THR A 112 -18.08 -3.85 -9.03
C THR A 112 -18.68 -2.59 -8.41
N ASN A 113 -17.83 -1.68 -7.92
CA ASN A 113 -18.30 -0.39 -7.41
C ASN A 113 -18.98 0.44 -8.50
N SER A 114 -18.44 0.47 -9.72
CA SER A 114 -19.04 1.22 -10.83
C SER A 114 -20.38 0.66 -11.33
N GLU A 115 -20.62 -0.64 -11.18
CA GLU A 115 -21.88 -1.31 -11.57
C GLU A 115 -22.97 -1.21 -10.49
N THR A 116 -22.59 -0.89 -9.25
CA THR A 116 -23.51 -0.80 -8.10
C THR A 116 -24.18 0.59 -7.97
N PHE A 117 -23.78 1.56 -8.81
CA PHE A 117 -24.37 2.90 -8.91
C PHE A 117 -25.27 3.08 -10.13
#